data_AF-A0A915Z8I6-F1
#
_entry.id   AF-A0A915Z8I6-F1
#
_cell.length_a   1.000
_cell.length_b   1.000
_cell.length_c   1.000
_cell.angle_alpha   90.00
_cell.angle_beta   90.00
_cell.angle_gamma   90.00
#
_symmetry.space_group_name_H-M   'P 1'
#
loop_
_entity.id
_entity.type
_entity.pdbx_description
1 polymer ?
#
loop_
_entity_poly.entity_id
_entity_poly.type
_entity_poly.pdbx_seq_one_letter_code
_entity_poly.pdbx_strand_id
1 'polypeptide(L)'
;MYEIILAGQRLIILCRPDLIENMNIPSKKSKYPNRLHNTEGFAEYGLDGIGVAFNNDLKSWKYNRQFFSQAIMTPSFNYQAIEWTNDLWNEMDSYWNKLGDDYELDLIKWIRRFTNEMIFKISTGTKNDAIASYYNMLINNNNNNSLNENLNESNKFIESIETYLAGMFYFFAFNKFSRNYIPFIRGKAKKLLKNKDYLFDKLYTIVKERRIEIENTPLDQPLRQDMLTSFITANTSRDINAVKHVDDADLLRPMTDKEIFSNILEAMVGGTDSTANFICFVAYYLGHYPEVKQRLIQEFDRVLENMMLN
;
A
#
# COMPACT_ATOMS: atom_id res chain seq x y z
N MET A 1 -13.37 4.27 28.54
CA MET A 1 -14.01 5.14 27.54
C MET A 1 -13.78 6.55 27.98
N TYR A 2 -13.36 7.42 27.09
CA TYR A 2 -13.23 8.86 27.35
C TYR A 2 -13.52 9.63 26.06
N GLU A 3 -13.69 10.93 26.19
CA GLU A 3 -14.00 11.82 25.08
C GLU A 3 -12.86 12.80 24.85
N ILE A 4 -12.58 13.10 23.58
CA ILE A 4 -11.67 14.18 23.18
C ILE A 4 -12.34 15.05 22.11
N ILE A 5 -11.93 16.32 22.04
CA ILE A 5 -12.24 17.20 20.92
C ILE A 5 -10.98 17.35 20.09
N LEU A 6 -11.02 16.91 18.84
CA LEU A 6 -9.89 16.96 17.92
C LEU A 6 -10.36 17.52 16.58
N ALA A 7 -9.66 18.53 16.05
CA ALA A 7 -10.01 19.21 14.81
C ALA A 7 -11.49 19.72 14.77
N GLY A 8 -12.02 20.13 15.93
CA GLY A 8 -13.42 20.58 16.05
C GLY A 8 -14.45 19.44 16.03
N GLN A 9 -14.01 18.19 16.04
CA GLN A 9 -14.86 17.00 16.10
C GLN A 9 -14.83 16.38 17.48
N ARG A 10 -16.00 15.97 17.96
CA ARG A 10 -16.14 15.15 19.16
C ARG A 10 -15.79 13.70 18.81
N LEU A 11 -14.78 13.14 19.47
CA LEU A 11 -14.34 11.76 19.31
C LEU A 11 -14.51 10.99 20.64
N ILE A 12 -15.17 9.84 20.57
CA ILE A 12 -15.31 8.93 21.71
C ILE A 12 -14.25 7.83 21.55
N ILE A 13 -13.34 7.75 22.52
CA ILE A 13 -12.27 6.75 22.54
C ILE A 13 -12.71 5.54 23.37
N LEU A 14 -12.72 4.37 22.72
CA LEU A 14 -13.09 3.09 23.31
C LEU A 14 -11.84 2.22 23.43
N CYS A 15 -11.59 1.69 24.63
CA CYS A 15 -10.46 0.79 24.93
C CYS A 15 -10.93 -0.47 25.68
N ARG A 16 -12.22 -0.79 25.59
CA ARG A 16 -12.88 -1.88 26.31
C ARG A 16 -13.48 -2.85 25.31
N PRO A 17 -13.07 -4.13 25.27
CA PRO A 17 -13.53 -5.09 24.27
C PRO A 17 -15.06 -5.20 24.19
N ASP A 18 -15.74 -5.22 25.34
CA ASP A 18 -17.21 -5.31 25.44
C ASP A 18 -17.94 -4.13 24.78
N LEU A 19 -17.27 -2.99 24.61
CA LEU A 19 -17.80 -1.81 23.94
C LEU A 19 -17.51 -1.78 22.43
N ILE A 20 -16.53 -2.58 21.96
CA ILE A 20 -16.02 -2.54 20.58
C ILE A 20 -16.48 -3.75 19.77
N GLU A 21 -16.72 -4.90 20.41
CA GLU A 21 -17.08 -6.15 19.74
C GLU A 21 -18.29 -5.99 18.81
N ASN A 22 -19.35 -5.33 19.30
CA ASN A 22 -20.56 -5.08 18.51
C ASN A 22 -20.39 -4.04 17.40
N MET A 23 -19.28 -3.31 17.36
CA MET A 23 -19.01 -2.30 16.32
C MET A 23 -18.41 -2.90 15.06
N ASN A 24 -17.68 -4.03 15.18
CA ASN A 24 -16.94 -4.65 14.08
C ASN A 24 -17.63 -5.90 13.50
N ILE A 25 -18.95 -6.02 13.67
CA ILE A 25 -19.72 -7.15 13.15
C ILE A 25 -19.96 -6.95 11.64
N PRO A 26 -19.67 -7.94 10.78
CA PRO A 26 -19.94 -7.90 9.34
C PRO A 26 -21.45 -8.06 9.08
N SER A 27 -22.23 -7.04 9.44
CA SER A 27 -23.69 -7.04 9.35
C SER A 27 -24.20 -5.82 8.59
N LYS A 28 -25.14 -6.05 7.67
CA LYS A 28 -25.90 -4.96 7.01
C LYS A 28 -26.72 -4.12 8.01
N LYS A 29 -26.86 -4.59 9.27
CA LYS A 29 -27.55 -3.89 10.37
C LYS A 29 -26.60 -3.17 11.34
N SER A 30 -25.28 -3.19 11.08
CA SER A 30 -24.33 -2.46 11.93
C SER A 30 -24.66 -0.97 11.97
N LYS A 31 -24.57 -0.36 13.15
CA LYS A 31 -24.73 1.08 13.34
C LYS A 31 -23.45 1.87 13.02
N TYR A 32 -22.37 1.17 12.68
CA TYR A 32 -21.04 1.74 12.49
C TYR A 32 -20.46 1.43 11.09
N PRO A 33 -21.19 1.70 9.99
CA PRO A 33 -20.68 1.46 8.64
C PRO A 33 -19.62 2.50 8.20
N ASN A 34 -19.61 3.65 8.86
CA ASN A 34 -18.80 4.81 8.51
C ASN A 34 -17.50 4.85 9.32
N ARG A 35 -16.46 5.43 8.73
CA ARG A 35 -15.13 5.60 9.31
C ARG A 35 -14.98 7.03 9.84
N LEU A 36 -13.80 7.64 9.66
CA LEU A 36 -13.58 9.06 9.97
C LEU A 36 -14.48 9.95 9.11
N HIS A 37 -15.09 10.96 9.70
CA HIS A 37 -15.93 11.91 8.97
C HIS A 37 -15.12 12.65 7.90
N ASN A 38 -15.68 12.80 6.69
CA ASN A 38 -15.04 13.54 5.62
C ASN A 38 -14.91 15.02 6.02
N THR A 39 -13.69 15.50 6.13
CA THR A 39 -13.39 16.91 6.41
C THR A 39 -13.01 17.66 5.14
N GLU A 40 -13.09 18.99 5.16
CA GLU A 40 -12.55 19.82 4.07
C GLU A 40 -11.07 19.53 3.81
N GLY A 41 -10.30 19.17 4.85
CA GLY A 41 -8.90 18.79 4.69
C GLY A 41 -8.70 17.47 3.98
N PHE A 42 -9.53 16.48 4.26
CA PHE A 42 -9.51 15.20 3.54
C PHE A 42 -9.88 15.37 2.07
N ALA A 43 -10.89 16.19 1.77
CA ALA A 43 -11.21 16.53 0.38
C ALA A 43 -10.07 17.27 -0.32
N GLU A 44 -9.47 18.27 0.33
CA GLU A 44 -8.30 19.00 -0.21
C GLU A 44 -7.10 18.07 -0.46
N TYR A 45 -6.94 17.03 0.38
CA TYR A 45 -5.85 16.06 0.27
C TYR A 45 -6.17 14.81 -0.57
N GLY A 46 -7.36 14.76 -1.20
CA GLY A 46 -7.76 13.66 -2.10
C GLY A 46 -8.11 12.35 -1.40
N LEU A 47 -8.62 12.41 -0.17
CA LEU A 47 -9.08 11.25 0.61
C LEU A 47 -10.61 11.07 0.58
N ASP A 48 -11.34 11.92 -0.14
CA ASP A 48 -12.79 11.96 -0.10
C ASP A 48 -13.49 11.04 -1.13
N GLY A 49 -14.28 10.11 -0.60
CA GLY A 49 -15.43 9.52 -1.29
C GLY A 49 -15.15 8.42 -2.33
N ILE A 50 -13.90 7.98 -2.50
CA ILE A 50 -13.51 6.88 -3.40
C ILE A 50 -12.45 6.01 -2.72
N GLY A 51 -12.34 4.74 -3.12
CA GLY A 51 -11.49 3.75 -2.48
C GLY A 51 -12.23 2.97 -1.39
N VAL A 52 -11.48 2.42 -0.44
CA VAL A 52 -11.95 1.48 0.59
C VAL A 52 -11.63 1.99 2.01
N ALA A 53 -10.50 2.66 2.19
CA ALA A 53 -9.93 2.98 3.50
C ALA A 53 -10.61 4.18 4.18
N PHE A 54 -11.00 5.22 3.44
CA PHE A 54 -11.68 6.42 3.98
C PHE A 54 -13.01 6.74 3.27
N ASN A 55 -13.53 5.81 2.49
CA ASN A 55 -14.76 5.99 1.74
C ASN A 55 -16.00 5.75 2.62
N ASN A 56 -16.71 6.83 2.93
CA ASN A 56 -17.96 6.80 3.70
C ASN A 56 -19.23 6.75 2.84
N ASP A 57 -19.12 6.79 1.51
CA ASP A 57 -20.27 6.53 0.64
C ASP A 57 -20.45 5.02 0.53
N LEU A 58 -21.50 4.47 1.15
CA LEU A 58 -21.68 3.03 1.26
C LEU A 58 -21.80 2.33 -0.11
N LYS A 59 -22.38 2.98 -1.12
CA LYS A 59 -22.55 2.40 -2.46
C LYS A 59 -21.20 2.34 -3.18
N SER A 60 -20.48 3.47 -3.19
CA SER A 60 -19.10 3.60 -3.69
C SER A 60 -18.15 2.64 -2.98
N TRP A 61 -18.23 2.55 -1.64
CA TRP A 61 -17.39 1.67 -0.84
C TRP A 61 -17.64 0.20 -1.17
N LYS A 62 -18.89 -0.25 -1.25
CA LYS A 62 -19.22 -1.63 -1.63
C LYS A 62 -18.66 -1.98 -3.00
N TYR A 63 -18.85 -1.09 -3.96
CA TYR A 63 -18.35 -1.25 -5.32
C TYR A 63 -16.82 -1.40 -5.34
N ASN A 64 -16.08 -0.46 -4.76
CA ASN A 64 -14.61 -0.52 -4.71
C ASN A 64 -14.10 -1.72 -3.89
N ARG A 65 -14.73 -2.01 -2.74
CA ARG A 65 -14.36 -3.13 -1.87
C ARG A 65 -14.49 -4.47 -2.56
N GLN A 66 -15.50 -4.66 -3.41
CA GLN A 66 -15.66 -5.89 -4.18
C GLN A 66 -14.44 -6.15 -5.06
N PHE A 67 -14.11 -5.22 -5.95
CA PHE A 67 -12.99 -5.41 -6.88
C PHE A 67 -11.66 -5.51 -6.15
N PHE A 68 -11.45 -4.66 -5.13
CA PHE A 68 -10.25 -4.73 -4.31
C PHE A 68 -10.09 -6.11 -3.66
N SER A 69 -11.16 -6.64 -3.06
CA SER A 69 -11.14 -7.96 -2.42
C SER A 69 -10.94 -9.07 -3.46
N GLN A 70 -11.61 -8.97 -4.61
CA GLN A 70 -11.47 -9.93 -5.69
C GLN A 70 -10.01 -10.04 -6.15
N ALA A 71 -9.35 -8.90 -6.39
CA ALA A 71 -7.96 -8.88 -6.84
C ALA A 71 -7.00 -9.55 -5.84
N ILE A 72 -7.12 -9.25 -4.53
CA ILE A 72 -6.25 -9.83 -3.50
C ILE A 72 -6.58 -11.30 -3.15
N MET A 73 -7.79 -11.76 -3.47
CA MET A 73 -8.20 -13.15 -3.23
C MET A 73 -7.97 -14.06 -4.44
N THR A 74 -7.42 -13.54 -5.55
CA THR A 74 -7.08 -14.39 -6.70
C THR A 74 -5.96 -15.39 -6.33
N PRO A 75 -6.00 -16.64 -6.81
CA PRO A 75 -4.91 -17.60 -6.58
C PRO A 75 -3.56 -17.10 -7.11
N SER A 76 -3.58 -16.37 -8.22
CA SER A 76 -2.41 -15.74 -8.82
C SER A 76 -1.75 -14.73 -7.88
N PHE A 77 -2.54 -13.96 -7.11
CA PHE A 77 -2.01 -13.05 -6.10
C PHE A 77 -1.18 -13.78 -5.04
N ASN A 78 -1.72 -14.87 -4.47
CA ASN A 78 -1.02 -15.64 -3.44
C ASN A 78 0.26 -16.28 -3.96
N TYR A 79 0.19 -16.92 -5.13
CA TYR A 79 1.35 -17.55 -5.76
C TYR A 79 2.46 -16.53 -6.04
N GLN A 80 2.11 -15.42 -6.70
CA GLN A 80 3.05 -14.35 -6.99
C GLN A 80 3.61 -13.72 -5.73
N ALA A 81 2.81 -13.51 -4.69
CA ALA A 81 3.28 -12.94 -3.43
C ALA A 81 4.39 -13.82 -2.80
N ILE A 82 4.24 -15.14 -2.84
CA ILE A 82 5.26 -16.07 -2.32
C ILE A 82 6.52 -16.03 -3.19
N GLU A 83 6.38 -16.20 -4.51
CA GLU A 83 7.53 -16.19 -5.43
C GLU A 83 8.34 -14.89 -5.31
N TRP A 84 7.66 -13.76 -5.41
CA TRP A 84 8.32 -12.47 -5.38
C TRP A 84 8.88 -12.12 -4.00
N THR A 85 8.28 -12.59 -2.90
CA THR A 85 8.87 -12.44 -1.57
C THR A 85 10.25 -13.09 -1.55
N ASN A 86 10.38 -14.31 -2.09
CA ASN A 86 11.66 -15.01 -2.14
C ASN A 86 12.66 -14.31 -3.06
N ASP A 87 12.24 -13.92 -4.27
CA ASP A 87 13.13 -13.25 -5.23
C ASP A 87 13.67 -11.93 -4.70
N LEU A 88 12.78 -11.08 -4.16
CA LEU A 88 13.16 -9.78 -3.60
C LEU A 88 13.98 -9.94 -2.31
N TRP A 89 13.73 -10.98 -1.52
CA TRP A 89 14.52 -11.27 -0.34
C TRP A 89 15.94 -11.67 -0.72
N ASN A 90 16.10 -12.58 -1.69
CA ASN A 90 17.41 -12.99 -2.20
C ASN A 90 18.18 -11.80 -2.81
N GLU A 91 17.49 -10.90 -3.52
CA GLU A 91 18.09 -9.67 -4.02
C GLU A 91 18.58 -8.78 -2.86
N MET A 92 17.74 -8.52 -1.87
CA MET A 92 18.10 -7.71 -0.70
C MET A 92 19.25 -8.32 0.10
N ASP A 93 19.22 -9.63 0.36
CA ASP A 93 20.27 -10.38 1.03
C ASP A 93 21.60 -10.28 0.26
N SER A 94 21.57 -10.38 -1.07
CA SER A 94 22.76 -10.19 -1.91
C SER A 94 23.39 -8.81 -1.75
N TYR A 95 22.61 -7.79 -1.43
CA TYR A 95 23.10 -6.44 -1.16
C TYR A 95 23.63 -6.31 0.27
N TRP A 96 22.96 -6.90 1.26
CA TRP A 96 23.46 -6.95 2.64
C TRP A 96 24.82 -7.65 2.72
N ASN A 97 24.98 -8.78 2.02
CA ASN A 97 26.27 -9.50 1.92
C ASN A 97 27.40 -8.63 1.32
N LYS A 98 27.08 -7.70 0.41
CA LYS A 98 28.08 -6.76 -0.16
C LYS A 98 28.44 -5.61 0.78
N LEU A 99 27.57 -5.26 1.72
CA LEU A 99 27.85 -4.23 2.73
C LEU A 99 28.78 -4.75 3.82
N GLY A 100 28.79 -6.07 4.04
CA GLY A 100 29.62 -6.76 5.03
C GLY A 100 28.94 -6.93 6.38
N ASP A 101 29.42 -7.91 7.15
CA ASP A 101 28.78 -8.37 8.40
C ASP A 101 28.71 -7.29 9.50
N ASP A 102 29.67 -6.37 9.51
CA ASP A 102 29.76 -5.29 10.52
C ASP A 102 28.93 -4.04 10.14
N TYR A 103 28.23 -4.04 9.00
CA TYR A 103 27.46 -2.88 8.57
C TYR A 103 26.16 -2.73 9.36
N GLU A 104 25.99 -1.59 10.04
CA GLU A 104 24.75 -1.28 10.75
C GLU A 104 23.62 -0.93 9.78
N LEU A 105 22.60 -1.79 9.72
CA LEU A 105 21.45 -1.61 8.83
C LEU A 105 20.37 -0.73 9.47
N ASP A 106 19.98 0.33 8.76
CA ASP A 106 18.69 0.99 8.99
C ASP A 106 17.57 0.09 8.45
N LEU A 107 17.14 -0.88 9.28
CA LEU A 107 16.23 -1.95 8.87
C LEU A 107 14.90 -1.42 8.34
N ILE A 108 14.32 -0.40 8.95
CA ILE A 108 13.04 0.16 8.49
C ILE A 108 13.17 0.73 7.08
N LYS A 109 14.31 1.34 6.74
CA LYS A 109 14.53 1.80 5.37
C LYS A 109 14.57 0.62 4.41
N TRP A 110 15.34 -0.42 4.67
CA TRP A 110 15.41 -1.61 3.81
C TRP A 110 14.06 -2.29 3.62
N ILE A 111 13.37 -2.59 4.73
CA ILE A 111 12.12 -3.32 4.69
C ILE A 111 11.01 -2.49 4.02
N ARG A 112 11.02 -1.16 4.13
CA ARG A 112 10.10 -0.31 3.33
C ARG A 112 10.33 -0.43 1.83
N ARG A 113 11.59 -0.51 1.36
CA ARG A 113 11.87 -0.73 -0.07
C ARG A 113 11.39 -2.11 -0.50
N PHE A 114 11.71 -3.13 0.29
CA PHE A 114 11.28 -4.51 0.05
C PHE A 114 9.75 -4.64 -0.05
N THR A 115 9.01 -4.14 0.94
CA THR A 115 7.55 -4.20 0.96
C THR A 115 6.90 -3.32 -0.11
N ASN A 116 7.49 -2.15 -0.41
CA ASN A 116 7.03 -1.31 -1.52
C ASN A 116 7.16 -2.02 -2.86
N GLU A 117 8.33 -2.58 -3.13
CA GLU A 117 8.60 -3.28 -4.38
C GLU A 117 7.71 -4.51 -4.54
N MET A 118 7.46 -5.21 -3.43
CA MET A 118 6.53 -6.31 -3.38
C MET A 118 5.11 -5.86 -3.78
N ILE A 119 4.52 -4.90 -3.07
CA ILE A 119 3.17 -4.44 -3.41
C ILE A 119 3.11 -3.79 -4.79
N PHE A 120 4.18 -3.13 -5.23
CA PHE A 120 4.27 -2.55 -6.56
C PHE A 120 4.18 -3.64 -7.62
N LYS A 121 5.02 -4.68 -7.51
CA LYS A 121 5.03 -5.82 -8.43
C LYS A 121 3.71 -6.57 -8.47
N ILE A 122 3.08 -6.85 -7.32
CA ILE A 122 1.77 -7.53 -7.30
C ILE A 122 0.68 -6.64 -7.91
N SER A 123 0.75 -5.33 -7.66
CA SER A 123 -0.30 -4.41 -8.09
C SER A 123 -0.20 -4.07 -9.57
N THR A 124 1.00 -3.91 -10.10
CA THR A 124 1.25 -3.42 -11.47
C THR A 124 1.87 -4.46 -12.38
N GLY A 125 2.36 -5.59 -11.85
CA GLY A 125 3.13 -6.59 -12.59
C GLY A 125 4.54 -6.14 -13.01
N THR A 126 4.97 -4.93 -12.68
CA THR A 126 6.28 -4.38 -13.03
C THR A 126 7.16 -4.19 -11.79
N LYS A 127 8.48 -4.11 -11.98
CA LYS A 127 9.44 -3.88 -10.90
C LYS A 127 9.78 -2.38 -10.84
N ASN A 128 9.95 -1.82 -9.65
CA ASN A 128 10.39 -0.43 -9.48
C ASN A 128 11.84 -0.32 -8.97
N ASP A 129 12.57 -1.42 -8.76
CA ASP A 129 13.98 -1.44 -8.37
C ASP A 129 14.28 -0.63 -7.09
N ALA A 130 13.32 -0.60 -6.15
CA ALA A 130 13.42 0.13 -4.90
C ALA A 130 14.60 -0.35 -4.04
N ILE A 131 14.77 -1.66 -3.90
CA ILE A 131 15.82 -2.28 -3.10
C ILE A 131 17.20 -1.91 -3.68
N ALA A 132 17.39 -2.16 -4.98
CA ALA A 132 18.61 -1.82 -5.70
C ALA A 132 18.93 -0.32 -5.66
N SER A 133 17.91 0.53 -5.80
CA SER A 133 18.06 1.98 -5.72
C SER A 133 18.56 2.44 -4.36
N TYR A 134 18.10 1.81 -3.28
CA TYR A 134 18.56 2.14 -1.94
C TYR A 134 20.00 1.68 -1.69
N TYR A 135 20.34 0.45 -2.10
CA TYR A 135 21.72 -0.03 -2.05
C TYR A 135 22.68 0.93 -2.79
N ASN A 136 22.34 1.27 -4.03
CA ASN A 136 23.15 2.16 -4.86
C ASN A 136 23.31 3.55 -4.23
N MET A 137 22.27 4.07 -3.57
CA MET A 137 22.36 5.32 -2.82
C MET A 137 23.35 5.23 -1.66
N LEU A 138 23.38 4.11 -0.93
CA LEU A 138 24.31 3.91 0.18
C LEU A 138 25.78 3.87 -0.30
N ILE A 139 26.07 3.15 -1.38
CA ILE A 139 27.44 3.06 -1.91
C ILE A 139 27.88 4.33 -2.65
N ASN A 140 26.97 5.05 -3.30
CA ASN A 140 27.32 6.27 -4.06
C ASN A 140 27.48 7.50 -3.17
N ASN A 141 26.72 7.60 -2.07
CA ASN A 141 26.98 8.60 -1.04
C ASN A 141 28.39 8.46 -0.44
N ASN A 142 28.96 7.25 -0.46
CA ASN A 142 30.35 7.01 -0.06
C ASN A 142 31.38 7.34 -1.16
N ASN A 143 30.97 7.39 -2.44
CA ASN A 143 31.86 7.47 -3.61
C ASN A 143 31.67 8.72 -4.51
N ASN A 144 30.83 9.69 -4.14
CA ASN A 144 30.59 10.95 -4.88
C ASN A 144 30.20 10.80 -6.37
N ASN A 145 29.59 9.68 -6.78
CA ASN A 145 29.11 9.48 -8.15
C ASN A 145 27.61 9.76 -8.30
N SER A 146 27.22 10.41 -9.40
CA SER A 146 25.82 10.72 -9.71
C SER A 146 25.00 9.44 -9.94
N LEU A 147 23.89 9.29 -9.21
CA LEU A 147 22.94 8.18 -9.36
C LEU A 147 22.29 8.19 -10.75
N ASN A 148 22.00 7.00 -11.28
CA ASN A 148 21.19 6.81 -12.49
C ASN A 148 19.77 7.38 -12.27
N GLU A 149 19.20 8.09 -13.26
CA GLU A 149 17.91 8.80 -13.16
C GLU A 149 16.76 7.88 -12.72
N ASN A 150 16.72 6.63 -13.22
CA ASN A 150 15.70 5.65 -12.84
C ASN A 150 15.75 5.29 -11.35
N LEU A 151 16.96 5.17 -10.78
CA LEU A 151 17.14 4.84 -9.36
C LEU A 151 16.70 6.01 -8.46
N ASN A 152 16.86 7.24 -8.95
CA ASN A 152 16.39 8.43 -8.24
C ASN A 152 14.85 8.47 -8.18
N GLU A 153 14.17 8.10 -9.27
CA GLU A 153 12.70 8.11 -9.32
C GLU A 153 12.05 7.07 -8.39
N SER A 154 12.65 5.89 -8.21
CA SER A 154 12.11 4.87 -7.30
C SER A 154 12.20 5.27 -5.83
N ASN A 155 13.35 5.81 -5.42
CA ASN A 155 13.50 6.35 -4.06
C ASN A 155 12.50 7.49 -3.81
N LYS A 156 12.38 8.41 -4.77
CA LYS A 156 11.45 9.53 -4.71
C LYS A 156 9.99 9.09 -4.62
N PHE A 157 9.61 8.00 -5.32
CA PHE A 157 8.26 7.43 -5.21
C PHE A 157 7.96 6.93 -3.78
N ILE A 158 8.91 6.23 -3.15
CA ILE A 158 8.74 5.71 -1.78
C ILE A 158 8.68 6.84 -0.76
N GLU A 159 9.61 7.80 -0.83
CA GLU A 159 9.59 9.00 0.01
C GLU A 159 8.30 9.79 -0.18
N SER A 160 7.73 9.76 -1.39
CA SER A 160 6.46 10.39 -1.67
C SER A 160 5.29 9.70 -0.98
N ILE A 161 5.28 8.37 -0.87
CA ILE A 161 4.30 7.61 -0.09
C ILE A 161 4.40 7.96 1.40
N GLU A 162 5.61 7.98 1.96
CA GLU A 162 5.83 8.36 3.37
C GLU A 162 5.34 9.79 3.65
N THR A 163 5.68 10.72 2.74
CA THR A 163 5.26 12.12 2.83
C THR A 163 3.74 12.26 2.69
N TYR A 164 3.11 11.42 1.86
CA TYR A 164 1.65 11.40 1.69
C TYR A 164 0.95 10.93 2.98
N LEU A 165 1.43 9.85 3.60
CA LEU A 165 0.92 9.37 4.89
C LEU A 165 1.02 10.43 6.00
N ALA A 166 2.17 11.10 6.10
CA ALA A 166 2.34 12.21 7.03
C ALA A 166 1.38 13.38 6.74
N GLY A 167 1.06 13.61 5.46
CA GLY A 167 0.10 14.61 5.02
C GLY A 167 -1.34 14.31 5.46
N MET A 168 -1.76 13.04 5.49
CA MET A 168 -3.12 12.68 5.91
C MET A 168 -3.46 13.23 7.30
N PHE A 169 -2.59 13.00 8.30
CA PHE A 169 -2.80 13.54 9.65
C PHE A 169 -2.71 15.06 9.68
N TYR A 170 -1.84 15.65 8.85
CA TYR A 170 -1.70 17.10 8.78
C TYR A 170 -2.97 17.80 8.30
N PHE A 171 -3.60 17.25 7.25
CA PHE A 171 -4.85 17.76 6.69
C PHE A 171 -6.07 17.41 7.55
N PHE A 172 -5.98 16.37 8.38
CA PHE A 172 -6.94 16.10 9.44
C PHE A 172 -6.86 17.14 10.58
N ALA A 173 -5.65 17.39 11.10
CA ALA A 173 -5.46 18.13 12.35
C ALA A 173 -5.64 19.65 12.21
N PHE A 174 -5.19 20.24 11.11
CA PHE A 174 -5.23 21.69 10.91
C PHE A 174 -6.38 22.07 10.01
N ASN A 175 -7.23 23.03 10.39
CA ASN A 175 -8.33 23.49 9.55
C ASN A 175 -7.86 24.31 8.33
N LYS A 176 -8.79 24.59 7.41
CA LYS A 176 -8.54 25.36 6.18
C LYS A 176 -7.93 26.74 6.44
N PHE A 177 -8.35 27.44 7.49
CA PHE A 177 -7.78 28.75 7.83
C PHE A 177 -6.29 28.61 8.20
N SER A 178 -5.97 27.71 9.13
CA SER A 178 -4.59 27.48 9.58
C SER A 178 -3.69 27.09 8.41
N ARG A 179 -4.14 26.18 7.52
CA ARG A 179 -3.38 25.76 6.34
C ARG A 179 -3.17 26.87 5.31
N ASN A 180 -4.03 27.88 5.26
CA ASN A 180 -3.93 28.95 4.26
C ASN A 180 -3.23 30.22 4.76
N TYR A 181 -3.29 30.50 6.07
CA TYR A 181 -2.87 31.80 6.60
C TYR A 181 -1.74 31.74 7.62
N ILE A 182 -1.56 30.66 8.38
CA ILE A 182 -0.47 30.55 9.36
C ILE A 182 0.83 30.18 8.64
N PRO A 183 1.88 31.02 8.61
CA PRO A 183 3.01 30.87 7.67
C PRO A 183 3.71 29.51 7.70
N PHE A 184 4.05 28.99 8.88
CA PHE A 184 4.72 27.70 9.02
C PHE A 184 3.80 26.53 8.65
N ILE A 185 2.49 26.64 8.95
CA ILE A 185 1.51 25.61 8.61
C ILE A 185 1.29 25.57 7.10
N ARG A 186 1.07 26.76 6.52
CA ARG A 186 0.92 26.97 5.08
C ARG A 186 2.11 26.48 4.30
N GLY A 187 3.33 26.75 4.77
CA GLY A 187 4.55 26.26 4.13
C GLY A 187 4.60 24.74 4.05
N LYS A 188 4.23 24.05 5.14
CA LYS A 188 4.16 22.58 5.17
C LYS A 188 3.00 22.03 4.34
N ALA A 189 1.81 22.62 4.43
CA ALA A 189 0.65 22.23 3.63
C ALA A 189 0.95 22.29 2.12
N LYS A 190 1.57 23.38 1.64
CA LYS A 190 1.98 23.50 0.22
C LYS A 190 2.96 22.42 -0.21
N LYS A 191 3.95 22.08 0.61
CA LYS A 191 4.90 21.00 0.32
C LYS A 191 4.20 19.64 0.23
N LEU A 192 3.29 19.36 1.17
CA LEU A 192 2.50 18.13 1.20
C LEU A 192 1.56 18.00 0.00
N LEU A 193 0.94 19.11 -0.45
CA LEU A 193 0.12 19.11 -1.67
C LEU A 193 0.95 18.88 -2.91
N LYS A 194 2.11 19.53 -3.05
CA LYS A 194 3.04 19.28 -4.16
C LYS A 194 3.47 17.81 -4.22
N ASN A 195 3.75 17.21 -3.07
CA ASN A 195 4.05 15.78 -2.98
C ASN A 195 2.87 14.90 -3.42
N LYS A 196 1.66 15.22 -2.93
CA LYS A 196 0.43 14.53 -3.34
C LYS A 196 0.26 14.59 -4.85
N ASP A 197 0.43 15.75 -5.46
CA ASP A 197 0.28 15.94 -6.91
C ASP A 197 1.28 15.06 -7.69
N TYR A 198 2.56 15.05 -7.29
CA TYR A 198 3.55 14.15 -7.89
C TYR A 198 3.15 12.66 -7.77
N LEU A 199 2.76 12.21 -6.57
CA LEU A 199 2.36 10.82 -6.35
C LEU A 199 1.15 10.44 -7.20
N PHE A 200 0.17 11.34 -7.27
CA PHE A 200 -1.07 11.13 -8.00
C PHE A 200 -0.79 11.05 -9.51
N ASP A 201 -0.02 12.01 -10.04
CA ASP A 201 0.39 12.03 -11.45
C ASP A 201 1.15 10.76 -11.82
N LYS A 202 2.10 10.31 -10.98
CA LYS A 202 2.87 9.09 -11.23
C LYS A 202 1.98 7.85 -11.30
N LEU A 203 1.02 7.71 -10.39
CA LEU A 203 0.07 6.59 -10.40
C LEU A 203 -0.89 6.66 -11.59
N TYR A 204 -1.38 7.85 -11.97
CA TYR A 204 -2.18 8.01 -13.18
C TYR A 204 -1.40 7.63 -14.44
N THR A 205 -0.11 7.97 -14.51
CA THR A 205 0.78 7.53 -15.60
C THR A 205 0.85 6.02 -15.67
N ILE A 206 1.04 5.32 -14.54
CA ILE A 206 1.07 3.84 -14.50
C ILE A 206 -0.25 3.24 -14.99
N VAL A 207 -1.39 3.79 -14.55
CA VAL A 207 -2.73 3.34 -15.01
C VAL A 207 -2.86 3.53 -16.53
N LYS A 208 -2.45 4.69 -17.05
CA LYS A 208 -2.53 5.01 -18.47
C LYS A 208 -1.64 4.09 -19.32
N GLU A 209 -0.39 3.90 -18.92
CA GLU A 209 0.55 3.01 -19.61
C GLU A 209 0.01 1.58 -19.66
N ARG A 210 -0.57 1.09 -18.55
CA ARG A 210 -1.17 -0.25 -18.52
C ARG A 210 -2.40 -0.36 -19.42
N ARG A 211 -3.26 0.66 -19.48
CA ARG A 211 -4.40 0.67 -20.42
C ARG A 211 -3.92 0.53 -21.87
N ILE A 212 -2.90 1.30 -22.26
CA ILE A 212 -2.31 1.23 -23.60
C ILE A 212 -1.72 -0.17 -23.87
N GLU A 213 -1.03 -0.77 -22.90
CA GLU A 213 -0.50 -2.14 -23.03
C GLU A 213 -1.63 -3.16 -23.27
N ILE A 214 -2.75 -3.06 -22.54
CA ILE A 214 -3.91 -3.94 -22.69
C ILE A 214 -4.57 -3.76 -24.06
N GLU A 215 -4.75 -2.51 -24.51
CA GLU A 215 -5.33 -2.18 -25.82
C GLU A 215 -4.49 -2.72 -26.98
N ASN A 216 -3.16 -2.66 -26.85
CA ASN A 216 -2.22 -3.17 -27.83
C ASN A 216 -2.02 -4.69 -27.77
N THR A 217 -2.49 -5.36 -26.71
CA THR A 217 -2.37 -6.81 -26.57
C THR A 217 -3.43 -7.51 -27.43
N PRO A 218 -3.04 -8.36 -28.41
CA PRO A 218 -3.98 -9.11 -29.24
C PRO A 218 -5.03 -9.90 -28.43
N LEU A 219 -6.22 -10.12 -29.01
CA LEU A 219 -7.35 -10.77 -28.30
C LEU A 219 -7.09 -12.25 -27.99
N ASP A 220 -6.22 -12.90 -28.75
CA ASP A 220 -5.79 -14.29 -28.57
C ASP A 220 -4.67 -14.44 -27.54
N GLN A 221 -4.08 -13.34 -27.07
CA GLN A 221 -3.02 -13.35 -26.07
C GLN A 221 -3.55 -13.08 -24.66
N PRO A 222 -3.05 -13.81 -23.64
CA PRO A 222 -3.46 -13.60 -22.26
C PRO A 222 -2.96 -12.26 -21.74
N LEU A 223 -3.79 -11.60 -20.94
CA LEU A 223 -3.37 -10.42 -20.18
C LEU A 223 -2.64 -10.84 -18.88
N ARG A 224 -1.70 -10.00 -18.44
CA ARG A 224 -0.99 -10.16 -17.17
C ARG A 224 -1.95 -10.23 -15.99
N GLN A 225 -1.68 -11.16 -15.08
CA GLN A 225 -2.51 -11.44 -13.90
C GLN A 225 -2.08 -10.58 -12.72
N ASP A 226 -2.37 -9.28 -12.77
CA ASP A 226 -2.07 -8.30 -11.71
C ASP A 226 -3.33 -7.52 -11.29
N MET A 227 -3.25 -6.82 -10.15
CA MET A 227 -4.37 -6.05 -9.61
C MET A 227 -4.84 -4.95 -10.55
N LEU A 228 -3.92 -4.22 -11.17
CA LEU A 228 -4.23 -3.11 -12.06
C LEU A 228 -4.96 -3.60 -13.33
N THR A 229 -4.53 -4.72 -13.90
CA THR A 229 -5.22 -5.38 -15.00
C THR A 229 -6.62 -5.80 -14.58
N SER A 230 -6.76 -6.41 -13.39
CA SER A 230 -8.06 -6.80 -12.84
C SER A 230 -9.02 -5.61 -12.73
N PHE A 231 -8.53 -4.44 -12.32
CA PHE A 231 -9.35 -3.24 -12.21
C PHE A 231 -9.67 -2.60 -13.56
N ILE A 232 -8.70 -2.56 -14.49
CA ILE A 232 -8.89 -1.97 -15.82
C ILE A 232 -9.90 -2.78 -16.64
N THR A 233 -9.83 -4.11 -16.56
CA THR A 233 -10.67 -4.99 -17.37
C THR A 233 -11.95 -5.44 -16.67
N ALA A 234 -12.14 -5.09 -15.40
CA ALA A 234 -13.35 -5.38 -14.63
C ALA A 234 -14.61 -5.06 -15.42
N ASN A 235 -15.50 -6.06 -15.57
CA ASN A 235 -16.76 -5.97 -16.29
C ASN A 235 -16.64 -5.53 -17.76
N THR A 236 -15.50 -5.72 -18.39
CA THR A 236 -15.31 -5.53 -19.83
C THR A 236 -15.28 -6.87 -20.56
N SER A 237 -15.20 -6.85 -21.90
CA SER A 237 -14.97 -8.07 -22.69
C SER A 237 -13.59 -8.70 -22.46
N ARG A 238 -12.64 -7.95 -21.86
CA ARG A 238 -11.28 -8.41 -21.52
C ARG A 238 -11.14 -8.77 -20.03
N ASP A 239 -12.24 -8.89 -19.29
CA ASP A 239 -12.21 -9.19 -17.84
C ASP A 239 -11.45 -10.49 -17.57
N ILE A 240 -10.40 -10.39 -16.75
CA ILE A 240 -9.55 -11.53 -16.41
C ILE A 240 -10.10 -12.36 -15.25
N ASN A 241 -11.14 -11.86 -14.56
CA ASN A 241 -11.76 -12.55 -13.44
C ASN A 241 -12.97 -13.36 -13.90
N ALA A 242 -12.92 -14.68 -13.70
CA ALA A 242 -13.98 -15.60 -14.12
C ALA A 242 -15.25 -15.55 -13.24
N VAL A 243 -15.12 -15.11 -11.98
CA VAL A 243 -16.22 -15.12 -11.00
C VAL A 243 -16.83 -13.73 -10.86
N LYS A 244 -18.05 -13.55 -11.39
CA LYS A 244 -18.87 -12.37 -11.14
C LYS A 244 -19.74 -12.62 -9.90
N HIS A 245 -19.38 -12.04 -8.76
CA HIS A 245 -20.25 -12.03 -7.58
C HIS A 245 -21.33 -10.98 -7.78
N VAL A 246 -22.53 -11.33 -8.23
CA VAL A 246 -23.54 -10.29 -8.49
C VAL A 246 -24.96 -10.72 -8.16
N ASP A 247 -25.49 -10.10 -7.09
CA ASP A 247 -26.92 -9.92 -6.81
C ASP A 247 -27.38 -8.48 -7.15
N ASP A 248 -26.49 -7.56 -7.55
CA ASP A 248 -26.78 -6.12 -7.73
C ASP A 248 -26.24 -5.57 -9.07
N ALA A 249 -27.15 -5.10 -9.93
CA ALA A 249 -26.84 -4.61 -11.27
C ALA A 249 -25.88 -3.40 -11.28
N ASP A 250 -25.82 -2.61 -10.22
CA ASP A 250 -24.90 -1.47 -10.11
C ASP A 250 -23.42 -1.90 -10.02
N LEU A 251 -23.16 -3.18 -9.72
CA LEU A 251 -21.82 -3.77 -9.64
C LEU A 251 -21.32 -4.30 -11.00
N LEU A 252 -22.11 -4.18 -12.07
CA LEU A 252 -21.81 -4.71 -13.41
C LEU A 252 -21.14 -3.71 -14.36
N ARG A 253 -20.98 -2.45 -13.96
CA ARG A 253 -20.29 -1.45 -14.81
C ARG A 253 -18.77 -1.61 -14.72
N PRO A 254 -18.01 -1.12 -15.72
CA PRO A 254 -16.56 -0.96 -15.58
C PRO A 254 -16.16 0.06 -14.50
N MET A 255 -14.96 -0.11 -13.95
CA MET A 255 -14.36 0.85 -13.04
C MET A 255 -13.92 2.12 -13.78
N THR A 256 -14.11 3.28 -13.14
CA THR A 256 -13.62 4.56 -13.64
C THR A 256 -12.13 4.73 -13.34
N ASP A 257 -11.42 5.58 -14.08
CA ASP A 257 -9.99 5.84 -13.83
C ASP A 257 -9.72 6.35 -12.42
N LYS A 258 -10.63 7.16 -11.85
CA LYS A 258 -10.51 7.64 -10.48
C LYS A 258 -10.63 6.51 -9.46
N GLU A 259 -11.51 5.53 -9.68
CA GLU A 259 -11.65 4.34 -8.82
C GLU A 259 -10.42 3.42 -8.92
N ILE A 260 -9.94 3.17 -10.15
CA ILE A 260 -8.74 2.36 -10.39
C ILE A 260 -7.54 3.01 -9.69
N PHE A 261 -7.32 4.30 -9.95
CA PHE A 261 -6.27 5.09 -9.29
C PHE A 261 -6.36 5.01 -7.76
N SER A 262 -7.54 5.26 -7.19
CA SER A 262 -7.71 5.30 -5.74
C SER A 262 -7.43 3.95 -5.09
N ASN A 263 -7.89 2.85 -5.69
CA ASN A 263 -7.63 1.51 -5.17
C ASN A 263 -6.16 1.13 -5.27
N ILE A 264 -5.46 1.50 -6.35
CA ILE A 264 -4.02 1.27 -6.48
C ILE A 264 -3.24 2.12 -5.48
N LEU A 265 -3.59 3.39 -5.29
CA LEU A 265 -2.98 4.24 -4.25
C LEU A 265 -3.12 3.59 -2.87
N GLU A 266 -4.33 3.15 -2.49
CA GLU A 266 -4.57 2.50 -1.21
C GLU A 266 -3.80 1.18 -1.06
N ALA A 267 -3.68 0.38 -2.13
CA ALA A 267 -2.86 -0.82 -2.12
C ALA A 267 -1.39 -0.48 -1.86
N MET A 268 -0.80 0.46 -2.60
CA MET A 268 0.61 0.88 -2.44
C MET A 268 0.90 1.42 -1.04
N VAL A 269 0.04 2.31 -0.55
CA VAL A 269 0.17 2.93 0.78
C VAL A 269 0.05 1.87 1.87
N GLY A 270 -0.99 1.03 1.80
CA GLY A 270 -1.25 0.00 2.80
C GLY A 270 -0.17 -1.09 2.83
N GLY A 271 0.20 -1.61 1.65
CA GLY A 271 1.14 -2.72 1.51
C GLY A 271 2.59 -2.36 1.81
N THR A 272 2.97 -1.08 1.68
CA THR A 272 4.32 -0.61 2.02
C THR A 272 4.49 -0.43 3.52
N ASP A 273 3.83 0.56 4.10
CA ASP A 273 4.25 1.08 5.41
C ASP A 273 3.80 0.20 6.58
N SER A 274 2.59 -0.36 6.50
CA SER A 274 2.07 -1.21 7.57
C SER A 274 2.82 -2.54 7.67
N THR A 275 3.10 -3.16 6.53
CA THR A 275 3.86 -4.41 6.43
C THR A 275 5.31 -4.21 6.87
N ALA A 276 5.94 -3.09 6.47
CA ALA A 276 7.32 -2.83 6.86
C ALA A 276 7.46 -2.67 8.37
N ASN A 277 6.57 -1.90 9.00
CA ASN A 277 6.55 -1.74 10.45
C ASN A 277 6.31 -3.08 11.15
N PHE A 278 5.37 -3.90 10.65
CA PHE A 278 5.11 -5.22 11.21
C PHE A 278 6.38 -6.11 11.19
N ILE A 279 7.05 -6.22 10.05
CA ILE A 279 8.29 -7.01 9.91
C ILE A 279 9.39 -6.47 10.85
N CYS A 280 9.56 -5.15 10.94
CA CYS A 280 10.52 -4.55 11.86
C CYS A 280 10.21 -4.85 13.33
N PHE A 281 8.93 -4.81 13.74
CA PHE A 281 8.54 -5.22 15.08
C PHE A 281 8.83 -6.70 15.33
N VAL A 282 8.52 -7.59 14.38
CA VAL A 282 8.85 -9.01 14.49
C VAL A 282 10.35 -9.21 14.69
N ALA A 283 11.19 -8.57 13.86
CA ALA A 283 12.65 -8.64 13.99
C ALA A 283 13.14 -8.10 15.35
N TYR A 284 12.59 -6.97 15.80
CA TYR A 284 12.89 -6.39 17.10
C TYR A 284 12.57 -7.36 18.25
N TYR A 285 11.37 -7.95 18.25
CA TYR A 285 10.96 -8.91 19.28
C TYR A 285 11.80 -10.20 19.21
N LEU A 286 12.10 -10.75 18.03
CA LEU A 286 12.99 -11.92 17.93
C LEU A 286 14.41 -11.64 18.45
N GLY A 287 14.89 -10.39 18.34
CA GLY A 287 16.17 -9.97 18.93
C GLY A 287 16.15 -9.87 20.46
N HIS A 288 14.99 -9.57 21.06
CA HIS A 288 14.83 -9.39 22.51
C HIS A 288 14.36 -10.65 23.25
N TYR A 289 13.88 -11.67 22.53
CA TYR A 289 13.36 -12.92 23.10
C TYR A 289 14.05 -14.15 22.46
N PRO A 290 15.30 -14.47 22.84
CA PRO A 290 16.09 -15.53 22.21
C PRO A 290 15.44 -16.92 22.25
N GLU A 291 14.68 -17.22 23.29
CA GLU A 291 13.95 -18.48 23.45
C GLU A 291 12.79 -18.61 22.45
N VAL A 292 12.19 -17.49 22.03
CA VAL A 292 11.19 -17.46 20.95
C VAL A 292 11.89 -17.66 19.62
N LYS A 293 13.01 -16.95 19.39
CA LYS A 293 13.83 -17.10 18.18
C LYS A 293 14.31 -18.54 17.99
N GLN A 294 14.79 -19.20 19.04
CA GLN A 294 15.24 -20.58 18.97
C GLN A 294 14.10 -21.55 18.60
N ARG A 295 12.91 -21.37 19.18
CA ARG A 295 11.73 -22.18 18.84
C ARG A 295 11.30 -21.99 17.39
N LEU A 296 11.37 -20.76 16.87
CA LEU A 296 11.08 -20.47 15.47
C LEU A 296 12.06 -21.19 14.54
N ILE A 297 13.37 -21.16 14.84
CA ILE A 297 14.40 -21.87 14.06
C ILE A 297 14.13 -23.38 14.07
N GLN A 298 13.87 -23.97 15.25
CA GLN A 298 13.55 -25.40 15.37
C GLN A 298 12.29 -25.80 14.58
N GLU A 299 11.29 -24.91 14.51
CA GLU A 299 10.12 -25.14 13.69
C GLU A 299 10.45 -25.11 12.19
N PHE A 300 11.29 -24.16 11.74
CA PHE A 300 11.76 -24.12 10.36
C PHE A 300 12.54 -25.37 9.99
N ASP A 301 13.51 -25.80 10.81
CA ASP A 301 14.28 -27.02 10.59
C ASP A 301 13.33 -28.22 10.45
N ARG A 302 12.39 -28.38 11.39
CA ARG A 302 11.43 -29.48 11.37
C ARG A 302 10.51 -29.47 10.14
N VAL A 303 10.01 -28.31 9.71
CA VAL A 303 9.04 -28.24 8.60
C VAL A 303 9.74 -28.33 7.25
N LEU A 304 10.87 -27.64 7.08
CA LEU A 304 11.57 -27.54 5.81
C LEU A 304 12.46 -28.76 5.53
N GLU A 305 13.08 -29.39 6.53
CA GLU A 305 13.78 -30.67 6.34
C GLU A 305 12.80 -31.77 5.88
N ASN A 306 11.59 -31.79 6.43
CA ASN A 306 10.53 -32.73 6.02
C ASN A 306 9.97 -32.43 4.62
N MET A 307 10.11 -31.22 4.10
CA MET A 307 9.78 -30.88 2.71
C MET A 307 10.86 -31.31 1.71
N MET A 308 12.13 -31.42 2.13
CA MET A 308 13.22 -31.91 1.27
C MET A 308 13.35 -33.44 1.24
N LEU A 309 12.64 -34.14 2.14
CA LEU A 309 12.62 -35.61 2.24
C LEU A 309 11.40 -36.27 1.59
N ASN A 310 10.47 -35.49 1.03
CA ASN A 310 9.29 -35.94 0.26
C ASN A 310 9.36 -35.44 -1.18
#